data_AF-A0A165EM84-F1
#
_entry.id   AF-A0A165EM84-F1
#
_cell.length_a   1.000
_cell.length_b   1.000
_cell.length_c   1.000
_cell.angle_alpha   90.00
_cell.angle_beta   90.00
_cell.angle_gamma   90.00
#
_symmetry.space_group_name_H-M   'P 1'
#
loop_
_entity.id
_entity.type
_entity.pdbx_description
1 polymer ?
#
loop_
_entity_poly.entity_id
_entity_poly.type
_entity_poly.pdbx_seq_one_letter_code
_entity_poly.pdbx_strand_id
1 'polypeptide(L)'
;YGPYNKLLYTLFPTDSDFIVSPKYLLGNNEGSADIIVSFEITLRQHPVLIVQVKPPQHLLLNSTREAADRQIRLRLIDFSGRALLPVLYGISAIGTKLCFFEFEKASRRMIPRRISGDPEFTIDVAPQKRWDSDVLEADGEQRRRALAAKITEACERLQA
;
A
#
# COMPACT_ATOMS: atom_id res chain seq x y z
N TYR A 1 4.83 9.28 -10.66
CA TYR A 1 3.62 9.84 -10.01
C TYR A 1 3.99 10.99 -9.08
N GLY A 2 4.09 12.22 -9.61
CA GLY A 2 4.40 13.43 -8.82
C GLY A 2 3.35 13.81 -7.75
N PRO A 3 2.04 13.67 -8.00
CA PRO A 3 1.02 14.00 -7.01
C PRO A 3 1.12 13.19 -5.72
N TYR A 4 1.33 11.87 -5.81
CA TYR A 4 1.51 11.02 -4.63
C TYR A 4 2.78 11.38 -3.83
N ASN A 5 3.85 11.81 -4.49
CA ASN A 5 5.06 12.27 -3.81
C ASN A 5 4.75 13.52 -2.94
N LYS A 6 4.11 14.53 -3.53
CA LYS A 6 3.67 15.73 -2.79
C LYS A 6 2.74 15.36 -1.63
N LEU A 7 1.77 14.48 -1.90
CA LEU A 7 0.79 14.02 -0.94
C LEU A 7 1.42 13.28 0.25
N LEU A 8 2.47 12.50 0.03
CA LEU A 8 3.14 11.77 1.11
C LEU A 8 4.01 12.70 1.95
N TYR A 9 4.66 13.70 1.37
CA TYR A 9 5.39 14.72 2.13
C TYR A 9 4.49 15.61 3.00
N THR A 10 3.17 15.70 2.72
CA THR A 10 2.24 16.37 3.64
C THR A 10 1.83 15.52 4.84
N LEU A 11 1.98 14.19 4.77
CA LEU A 11 1.72 13.28 5.90
C LEU A 11 2.96 13.00 6.73
N PHE A 12 4.10 12.90 6.03
CA PHE A 12 5.41 12.61 6.59
C PHE A 12 6.33 13.75 6.16
N PRO A 13 6.29 14.88 6.90
CA PRO A 13 7.06 16.07 6.58
C PRO A 13 8.57 15.81 6.52
N THR A 14 9.28 16.59 5.71
CA THR A 14 10.73 16.43 5.50
C THR A 14 11.60 16.78 6.72
N ASP A 15 11.03 17.52 7.67
CA ASP A 15 11.61 17.86 8.97
C ASP A 15 11.30 16.81 10.05
N SER A 16 10.53 15.77 9.73
CA SER A 16 10.32 14.62 10.61
C SER A 16 11.41 13.55 10.44
N ASP A 17 11.47 12.61 11.37
CA ASP A 17 12.37 11.44 11.30
C ASP A 17 11.96 10.42 10.22
N PHE A 18 10.80 10.59 9.58
CA PHE A 18 10.32 9.70 8.52
C PHE A 18 10.96 10.04 7.18
N ILE A 19 11.39 9.00 6.46
CA ILE A 19 11.93 9.12 5.10
C ILE A 19 10.93 8.53 4.11
N VAL A 20 10.48 9.34 3.17
CA VAL A 20 9.67 8.92 2.02
C VAL A 20 10.60 8.62 0.83
N SER A 21 10.71 7.35 0.45
CA SER A 21 11.58 6.90 -0.64
C SER A 21 10.78 6.38 -1.84
N PRO A 22 10.70 7.13 -2.97
CA PRO A 22 10.13 6.61 -4.20
C PRO A 22 11.05 5.60 -4.88
N LYS A 23 10.49 4.49 -5.33
CA LYS A 23 11.15 3.43 -6.12
C LYS A 23 10.33 3.12 -7.35
N TYR A 24 11.01 3.03 -8.48
CA TYR A 24 10.43 2.61 -9.74
C TYR A 24 10.78 1.14 -9.93
N LEU A 25 9.77 0.28 -9.83
CA LEU A 25 9.92 -1.16 -9.95
C LEU A 25 9.38 -1.58 -11.31
N LEU A 26 10.13 -2.44 -12.00
CA LEU A 26 9.61 -3.17 -13.15
C LEU A 26 8.74 -4.31 -12.61
N GLY A 27 7.45 -4.28 -12.92
CA GLY A 27 6.51 -5.34 -12.60
C GLY A 27 6.76 -6.51 -13.55
N ASN A 28 7.26 -7.62 -13.01
CA ASN A 28 7.28 -8.90 -13.72
C ASN A 28 5.85 -9.47 -13.76
N ASN A 29 5.06 -9.05 -14.74
CA ASN A 29 3.96 -9.86 -15.23
C ASN A 29 4.45 -10.56 -16.51
N GLU A 30 4.14 -11.85 -16.66
CA GLU A 30 4.58 -12.74 -17.75
C GLU A 30 4.11 -12.30 -19.15
N GLY A 31 4.59 -11.15 -19.64
CA GLY A 31 4.30 -10.64 -20.98
C GLY A 31 4.29 -9.12 -21.15
N SER A 32 4.27 -8.32 -20.07
CA SER A 32 4.43 -6.86 -20.17
C SER A 32 5.06 -6.25 -18.92
N ALA A 33 6.02 -5.34 -19.11
CA ALA A 33 6.64 -4.59 -18.03
C ALA A 33 5.65 -3.52 -17.52
N ASP A 34 5.00 -3.77 -16.39
CA ASP A 34 4.19 -2.76 -15.71
C ASP A 34 5.09 -1.93 -14.79
N ILE A 35 5.26 -0.62 -15.03
CA ILE A 35 6.06 0.23 -14.15
C ILE A 35 5.24 0.55 -12.90
N ILE A 36 5.68 0.00 -11.77
CA ILE A 36 5.06 0.25 -10.46
C ILE A 36 5.86 1.36 -9.78
N VAL A 37 5.17 2.42 -9.38
CA VAL A 37 5.77 3.40 -8.47
C VAL A 37 5.45 2.99 -7.04
N SER A 38 6.47 2.60 -6.30
CA SER A 38 6.38 2.19 -4.90
C SER A 38 7.03 3.24 -4.03
N PHE A 39 6.31 3.77 -3.04
CA PHE A 39 6.86 4.62 -2.00
C PHE A 39 7.04 3.78 -0.74
N GLU A 40 8.24 3.82 -0.19
CA GLU A 40 8.56 3.21 1.09
C GLU A 40 8.76 4.33 2.11
N ILE A 41 7.90 4.34 3.13
CA ILE A 41 8.02 5.26 4.25
C ILE A 41 8.70 4.48 5.37
N THR A 42 9.83 5.00 5.84
CA THR A 42 10.65 4.37 6.87
C THR A 42 10.92 5.32 8.02
N LEU A 43 11.03 4.77 9.22
CA LEU A 43 11.56 5.46 10.40
C LEU A 43 12.87 4.78 10.79
N ARG A 44 13.98 5.52 10.78
CA ARG A 44 15.32 4.96 11.07
C ARG A 44 15.60 3.65 10.30
N GLN A 45 15.34 3.64 8.99
CA GLN A 45 15.48 2.48 8.08
C GLN A 45 14.50 1.30 8.29
N HIS A 46 13.56 1.41 9.22
CA HIS A 46 12.51 0.41 9.45
C HIS A 46 11.22 0.82 8.71
N PRO A 47 10.65 -0.03 7.85
CA PRO A 47 9.42 0.27 7.14
C PRO A 47 8.22 0.41 8.08
N VAL A 48 7.41 1.43 7.82
CA VAL A 48 6.15 1.69 8.56
C VAL A 48 4.94 1.74 7.63
N LEU A 49 5.12 2.18 6.38
CA LEU A 49 4.07 2.23 5.36
C LEU A 49 4.68 1.97 3.97
N ILE A 50 3.98 1.19 3.16
CA ILE A 50 4.28 1.00 1.74
C ILE A 50 3.10 1.51 0.92
N VAL A 51 3.36 2.32 -0.11
CA VAL A 51 2.33 2.79 -1.04
C VAL A 51 2.71 2.39 -2.45
N GLN A 52 1.89 1.61 -3.14
CA GLN A 52 2.09 1.27 -4.55
C GLN A 52 1.05 1.97 -5.40
N VAL A 53 1.49 2.64 -6.47
CA VAL A 53 0.62 3.41 -7.37
C VAL A 53 0.65 2.82 -8.77
N LYS A 54 -0.54 2.60 -9.32
CA LYS A 54 -0.79 2.09 -10.68
C LYS A 54 -1.67 3.04 -11.49
N PRO A 55 -1.63 2.94 -12.84
CA PRO A 55 -2.48 3.73 -13.71
C PRO A 55 -3.99 3.50 -13.49
N PRO A 56 -4.85 4.52 -13.63
CA PRO A 56 -6.29 4.40 -13.41
C PRO A 56 -6.96 3.29 -14.22
N GLN A 57 -6.52 3.04 -15.45
CA GLN A 57 -7.09 2.01 -16.32
C GLN A 57 -6.94 0.59 -15.77
N HIS A 58 -6.01 0.37 -14.84
CA HIS A 58 -5.86 -0.93 -14.17
C HIS A 58 -7.04 -1.28 -13.26
N LEU A 59 -7.91 -0.31 -12.93
CA LEU A 59 -9.09 -0.57 -12.12
C LEU A 59 -10.15 -1.33 -12.91
N LEU A 60 -10.15 -1.21 -14.24
CA LEU A 60 -11.18 -1.80 -15.10
C LEU A 60 -10.90 -3.28 -15.44
N LEU A 61 -9.65 -3.73 -15.33
CA LEU A 61 -9.26 -5.09 -15.73
C LEU A 61 -9.03 -5.98 -14.50
N ASN A 62 -9.67 -7.16 -14.46
CA ASN A 62 -9.53 -8.11 -13.36
C ASN A 62 -8.06 -8.50 -13.13
N SER A 63 -7.32 -8.79 -14.20
CA SER A 63 -5.92 -9.22 -14.15
C SER A 63 -5.00 -8.17 -13.53
N THR A 64 -5.20 -6.89 -13.83
CA THR A 64 -4.36 -5.82 -13.26
C THR A 64 -4.73 -5.49 -11.81
N ARG A 65 -6.01 -5.63 -11.43
CA ARG A 65 -6.42 -5.55 -10.02
C ARG A 65 -5.83 -6.70 -9.21
N GLU A 66 -5.90 -7.92 -9.72
CA GLU A 66 -5.27 -9.08 -9.07
C GLU A 66 -3.76 -8.89 -8.92
N ALA A 67 -3.08 -8.43 -9.98
CA ALA A 67 -1.65 -8.14 -9.91
C ALA A 67 -1.33 -7.05 -8.86
N ALA A 68 -2.13 -5.98 -8.79
CA ALA A 68 -1.98 -4.91 -7.81
C ALA A 68 -2.15 -5.41 -6.37
N ASP A 69 -3.16 -6.25 -6.12
CA ASP A 69 -3.36 -6.90 -4.82
C ASP A 69 -2.20 -7.83 -4.48
N ARG A 70 -1.81 -8.74 -5.39
CA ARG A 70 -0.71 -9.67 -5.17
C ARG A 70 0.60 -8.93 -4.83
N GLN A 71 0.93 -7.88 -5.58
CA GLN A 71 2.18 -7.16 -5.43
C GLN A 71 2.30 -6.40 -4.10
N ILE A 72 1.23 -5.73 -3.63
CA ILE A 72 1.29 -5.05 -2.32
C ILE A 72 1.41 -6.06 -1.18
N ARG A 73 0.70 -7.20 -1.27
CA ARG A 73 0.79 -8.27 -0.27
C ARG A 73 2.18 -8.86 -0.18
N LEU A 74 2.79 -9.18 -1.31
CA LEU A 74 4.18 -9.66 -1.36
C LEU A 74 5.13 -8.62 -0.74
N ARG A 75 4.95 -7.34 -1.08
CA ARG A 75 5.81 -6.28 -0.52
C ARG A 75 5.68 -6.16 1.00
N LEU A 76 4.48 -6.29 1.54
CA LEU A 76 4.26 -6.29 2.99
C LEU A 76 4.95 -7.49 3.65
N ILE A 77 4.87 -8.67 3.04
CA ILE A 77 5.54 -9.88 3.55
C ILE A 77 7.06 -9.69 3.57
N ASP A 78 7.64 -9.25 2.45
CA ASP A 78 9.09 -9.04 2.30
C ASP A 78 9.64 -8.03 3.32
N PHE A 79 8.87 -7.00 3.66
CA PHE A 79 9.29 -5.92 4.56
C PHE A 79 8.98 -6.21 6.03
N SER A 80 8.12 -7.18 6.31
CA SER A 80 7.63 -7.47 7.66
C SER A 80 8.75 -7.84 8.64
N GLY A 81 9.80 -8.53 8.18
CA GLY A 81 10.94 -8.91 9.00
C GLY A 81 11.75 -7.71 9.53
N ARG A 82 11.65 -6.57 8.83
CA ARG A 82 12.33 -5.31 9.20
C ARG A 82 11.39 -4.28 9.81
N ALA A 83 10.08 -4.49 9.80
CA ALA A 83 9.12 -3.52 10.28
C ALA A 83 9.27 -3.32 11.80
N LEU A 84 9.28 -2.06 12.22
CA LEU A 84 9.40 -1.69 13.63
C LEU A 84 8.10 -2.02 14.39
N LEU A 85 6.96 -1.66 13.81
CA LEU A 85 5.64 -1.84 14.39
C LEU A 85 5.18 -3.31 14.33
N PRO A 86 4.32 -3.78 15.27
CA PRO A 86 3.67 -5.10 15.19
C PRO A 86 2.79 -5.27 13.95
N VAL A 87 2.29 -4.16 13.39
CA VAL A 87 1.49 -4.09 12.18
C VAL A 87 2.22 -3.25 11.13
N LEU A 88 2.43 -3.81 9.95
CA LEU A 88 2.94 -3.08 8.78
C LEU A 88 1.77 -2.69 7.88
N TYR A 89 1.74 -1.41 7.48
CA TYR A 89 0.65 -0.87 6.68
C TYR A 89 1.00 -0.79 5.20
N GLY A 90 0.01 -0.99 4.35
CA GLY A 90 0.12 -0.87 2.90
C GLY A 90 -1.03 -0.06 2.30
N ILE A 91 -0.77 0.65 1.20
CA ILE A 91 -1.80 1.24 0.36
C ILE A 91 -1.55 0.80 -1.07
N SER A 92 -2.56 0.18 -1.69
CA SER A 92 -2.60 -0.03 -3.13
C SER A 92 -3.46 1.06 -3.75
N ALA A 93 -2.84 1.94 -4.52
CA ALA A 93 -3.49 2.99 -5.26
C ALA A 93 -3.59 2.62 -6.75
N ILE A 94 -4.79 2.73 -7.31
CA ILE A 94 -5.03 2.64 -8.75
C ILE A 94 -5.67 3.95 -9.19
N GLY A 95 -4.88 4.79 -9.86
CA GLY A 95 -5.26 6.18 -10.10
C GLY A 95 -5.44 6.91 -8.78
N THR A 96 -6.67 7.34 -8.50
CA THR A 96 -7.08 8.02 -7.25
C THR A 96 -7.70 7.07 -6.24
N LYS A 97 -8.11 5.87 -6.67
CA LYS A 97 -8.79 4.90 -5.81
C LYS A 97 -7.78 4.14 -4.96
N LEU A 98 -8.06 4.01 -3.67
CA LEU A 98 -7.19 3.48 -2.64
C LEU A 98 -7.78 2.21 -2.03
N CYS A 99 -6.92 1.23 -1.80
CA CYS A 99 -7.17 0.10 -0.92
C CYS A 99 -6.12 0.07 0.19
N PHE A 100 -6.58 -0.07 1.43
CA PHE A 100 -5.75 -0.07 2.63
C PHE A 100 -5.49 -1.49 3.11
N PHE A 101 -4.23 -1.78 3.42
CA PHE A 101 -3.76 -3.07 3.90
C PHE A 101 -3.15 -2.95 5.29
N GLU A 102 -3.41 -3.95 6.12
CA GLU A 102 -2.75 -4.15 7.40
C GLU A 102 -2.15 -5.57 7.42
N PHE A 103 -0.88 -5.69 7.79
CA PHE A 103 -0.21 -6.97 7.99
C PHE A 103 0.28 -7.09 9.42
N GLU A 104 -0.34 -7.99 10.19
CA GLU A 104 -0.01 -8.27 11.58
C GLU A 104 1.11 -9.32 11.64
N LYS A 105 2.29 -8.94 12.16
CA LYS A 105 3.50 -9.79 12.12
C LYS A 105 3.36 -11.09 12.90
N ALA A 106 2.78 -11.03 14.11
CA ALA A 106 2.72 -12.16 15.02
C ALA A 106 1.83 -13.29 14.47
N SER A 107 0.65 -12.94 13.97
CA SER A 107 -0.32 -13.90 13.41
C SER A 107 -0.11 -14.16 11.92
N ARG A 108 0.73 -13.36 11.25
CA ARG A 108 0.85 -13.25 9.79
C ARG A 108 -0.49 -12.99 9.09
N ARG A 109 -1.45 -12.40 9.80
CA ARG A 109 -2.77 -12.08 9.27
C ARG A 109 -2.70 -10.81 8.42
N MET A 110 -3.39 -10.83 7.29
CA MET A 110 -3.48 -9.69 6.39
C MET A 110 -4.93 -9.27 6.16
N ILE A 111 -5.17 -7.97 6.24
CA ILE A 111 -6.45 -7.33 5.95
C ILE A 111 -6.24 -6.39 4.74
N PRO A 112 -7.15 -6.34 3.75
CA PRO A 112 -8.27 -7.26 3.54
C PRO A 112 -7.79 -8.70 3.33
N ARG A 113 -8.65 -9.67 3.65
CA ARG A 113 -8.34 -11.10 3.42
C ARG A 113 -8.16 -11.39 1.93
N ARG A 114 -7.27 -12.32 1.61
CA ARG A 114 -7.13 -12.84 0.25
C ARG A 114 -8.39 -13.64 -0.11
N ILE A 115 -8.93 -13.40 -1.31
CA ILE A 115 -9.96 -14.26 -1.89
C ILE A 115 -9.19 -15.34 -2.66
N SER A 116 -9.42 -16.60 -2.33
CA SER A 116 -8.81 -17.71 -3.06
C SER A 116 -9.38 -17.76 -4.46
N GLY A 117 -8.53 -18.06 -5.44
CA GLY A 117 -8.99 -18.43 -6.77
C GLY A 117 -9.72 -19.77 -6.75
N ASP A 118 -10.43 -20.05 -7.82
CA ASP A 118 -11.08 -21.33 -8.04
C ASP A 118 -10.27 -22.10 -9.10
N PRO A 119 -9.99 -23.40 -8.92
CA PRO A 119 -9.19 -24.18 -9.87
C PRO A 119 -9.91 -24.41 -11.21
N GLU A 120 -11.24 -24.35 -11.26
CA GLU A 120 -12.05 -24.60 -12.46
C GLU A 120 -12.58 -23.30 -13.08
N PHE A 121 -12.79 -22.26 -12.27
CA PHE A 121 -13.41 -21.00 -12.71
C PHE A 121 -12.48 -19.79 -12.59
N THR A 122 -12.50 -18.93 -13.62
CA THR A 122 -11.88 -17.60 -13.54
C THR A 122 -12.78 -16.68 -12.72
N ILE A 123 -12.51 -16.58 -11.42
CA ILE A 123 -13.24 -15.71 -10.49
C ILE A 123 -12.47 -14.42 -10.16
N ASP A 124 -13.21 -13.35 -9.85
CA ASP A 124 -12.59 -12.09 -9.42
C ASP A 124 -12.07 -12.18 -7.98
N VAL A 125 -10.77 -12.46 -7.84
CA VAL A 125 -10.07 -12.57 -6.55
C VAL A 125 -9.67 -11.21 -5.94
N ALA A 126 -9.82 -10.13 -6.72
CA ALA A 126 -9.49 -8.75 -6.35
C ALA A 126 -10.60 -7.80 -6.85
N PRO A 127 -11.80 -7.89 -6.26
CA PRO A 127 -12.97 -7.19 -6.76
C PRO A 127 -12.75 -5.68 -6.68
N GLN A 128 -13.28 -4.95 -7.67
CA GLN A 128 -13.11 -3.50 -7.79
C GLN A 128 -13.49 -2.74 -6.51
N LYS A 129 -14.53 -3.20 -5.80
CA LYS A 129 -14.98 -2.68 -4.50
C LYS A 129 -13.92 -2.69 -3.39
N ARG A 130 -12.77 -3.34 -3.60
CA ARG A 130 -11.63 -3.34 -2.67
C ARG A 130 -10.90 -1.99 -2.67
N TRP A 131 -10.92 -1.26 -3.79
CA TRP A 131 -10.46 0.13 -3.88
C TRP A 131 -11.65 1.07 -3.61
N ASP A 132 -12.14 1.00 -2.37
CA ASP A 132 -13.38 1.64 -1.90
C ASP A 132 -13.25 3.12 -1.57
N SER A 133 -12.02 3.64 -1.48
CA SER A 133 -11.73 5.01 -1.05
C SER A 133 -11.15 5.82 -2.20
N ASP A 134 -11.46 7.12 -2.30
CA ASP A 134 -10.86 8.02 -3.28
C ASP A 134 -10.03 9.11 -2.61
N VAL A 135 -8.78 9.28 -3.01
CA VAL A 135 -7.88 10.30 -2.46
C VAL A 135 -8.34 11.74 -2.69
N LEU A 136 -9.23 11.96 -3.68
CA LEU A 136 -9.80 13.27 -3.99
C LEU A 136 -11.08 13.57 -3.20
N GLU A 137 -11.64 12.56 -2.52
CA GLU A 137 -12.84 12.72 -1.68
C GLU A 137 -12.44 12.97 -0.21
N ALA A 138 -13.28 13.71 0.52
CA ALA A 138 -13.02 14.08 1.91
C ALA A 138 -12.80 12.84 2.81
N ASP A 139 -13.61 11.80 2.63
CA ASP A 139 -13.52 10.55 3.39
C ASP A 139 -12.20 9.82 3.12
N GLY A 140 -11.71 9.82 1.88
CA GLY A 140 -10.44 9.21 1.53
C GLY A 140 -9.24 10.03 2.02
N GLU A 141 -9.33 11.35 1.99
CA GLU A 141 -8.34 12.21 2.65
C GLU A 141 -8.28 11.92 4.15
N GLN A 142 -9.43 11.89 4.82
CA GLN A 142 -9.54 11.64 6.25
C GLN A 142 -8.96 10.28 6.62
N ARG A 143 -9.32 9.22 5.90
CA ARG A 143 -8.82 7.84 6.15
C ARG A 143 -7.30 7.77 6.00
N ARG A 144 -6.74 8.45 5.01
CA ARG A 144 -5.28 8.52 4.80
C ARG A 144 -4.58 9.30 5.93
N ARG A 145 -5.13 10.45 6.35
CA ARG A 145 -4.59 11.22 7.49
C ARG A 145 -4.66 10.45 8.79
N ALA A 146 -5.79 9.77 9.05
CA ALA A 146 -5.97 8.93 10.22
C ALA A 146 -4.95 7.78 10.27
N LEU A 147 -4.66 7.15 9.12
CA LEU A 147 -3.62 6.14 9.05
C LEU A 147 -2.23 6.71 9.36
N ALA A 148 -1.88 7.86 8.78
CA ALA A 148 -0.59 8.49 9.05
C ALA A 148 -0.43 8.86 10.53
N ALA A 149 -1.45 9.48 11.13
CA ALA A 149 -1.47 9.80 12.56
C ALA A 149 -1.30 8.53 13.42
N LYS A 150 -2.06 7.47 13.12
CA LYS A 150 -1.96 6.17 13.79
C LYS A 150 -0.53 5.60 13.74
N ILE A 151 0.14 5.71 12.60
CA ILE A 151 1.51 5.23 12.42
C ILE A 151 2.48 6.09 13.22
N THR A 152 2.36 7.41 13.14
CA THR A 152 3.22 8.36 13.86
C THR A 152 3.13 8.14 15.37
N GLU A 153 1.91 8.13 15.93
CA GLU A 153 1.69 7.87 17.36
C GLU A 153 2.23 6.51 17.80
N ALA A 154 2.06 5.47 16.97
CA ALA A 154 2.58 4.14 17.27
C ALA A 154 4.12 4.11 17.28
N CYS A 155 4.77 4.89 16.43
CA CYS A 155 6.22 5.02 16.40
C CYS A 155 6.75 5.81 17.59
N GLU A 156 6.11 6.93 17.95
CA GLU A 156 6.47 7.75 19.11
C GLU A 156 6.41 6.94 20.41
N ARG A 157 5.37 6.10 20.58
CA ARG A 157 5.24 5.20 21.74
C ARG A 157 6.33 4.16 21.87
N LEU A 158 7.07 3.85 20.79
CA LEU A 158 8.23 2.93 20.85
C LEU A 158 9.54 3.65 21.19
N GLN A 159 9.53 4.98 21.19
CA GLN A 159 10.69 5.82 21.49
C GLN A 159 10.63 6.44 22.91
N ALA A 160 9.47 6.37 23.56
CA ALA A 160 9.25 6.74 24.96
C ALA A 160 9.67 5.59 25.90
#